data_AF-A0A7Y2VMV5-F1
#
_entry.id   AF-A0A7Y2VMV5-F1
#
_cell.length_a   1.000
_cell.length_b   1.000
_cell.length_c   1.000
_cell.angle_alpha   90.00
_cell.angle_beta   90.00
_cell.angle_gamma   90.00
#
_symmetry.space_group_name_H-M   'P 1'
#
loop_
_entity.id
_entity.type
_entity.pdbx_description
1 polymer ?
#
loop_
_entity_poly.entity_id
_entity_poly.type
_entity_poly.pdbx_seq_one_letter_code
_entity_poly.pdbx_strand_id
1 'polypeptide(L)'
;LASLGALGELEVTPAARAPVAGLRDIAGQTLYLVDKEDAAQSSLRMAHPSIPYDALGDHYLASLMNFNLGGTFDSRINLNLREDKGYTYGISSGFRAGPELGSFRVSSEVNKEATADAITEVLAELRNFRDDGMTEDEFRYLQNAIGQRDALRFETPGAKLGLVAQILRYDLPLNYREQQTALLRETGRETLNALAGRMLDPENMAIVVVGDVPSIRPPLEALGIPIRLLDAEGNAIPPGE
;
A
#
# COMPACT_ATOMS: atom_id res chain seq x y z
N LEU A 1 -7.99 -4.49 34.47
CA LEU A 1 -7.64 -3.06 34.65
C LEU A 1 -6.71 -2.85 35.85
N ALA A 2 -6.92 -3.48 37.01
CA ALA A 2 -6.02 -3.37 38.16
C ALA A 2 -4.56 -3.81 37.90
N SER A 3 -4.31 -4.74 36.98
CA SER A 3 -2.97 -5.21 36.62
C SER A 3 -2.16 -4.28 35.71
N LEU A 4 -2.73 -3.13 35.29
CA LEU A 4 -2.05 -2.15 34.44
C LEU A 4 -1.59 -0.91 35.23
N GLY A 5 -1.89 -0.81 36.53
CA GLY A 5 -1.54 0.35 37.37
C GLY A 5 -0.03 0.64 37.37
N ALA A 6 0.80 -0.40 37.45
CA ALA A 6 2.25 -0.28 37.41
C ALA A 6 2.80 0.28 36.07
N LEU A 7 2.04 0.17 34.97
CA LEU A 7 2.44 0.78 33.69
C LEU A 7 2.18 2.30 33.65
N GLY A 8 1.22 2.79 34.44
CA GLY A 8 0.94 4.21 34.56
C GLY A 8 1.96 4.98 35.40
N GLU A 9 2.78 4.26 36.18
CA GLU A 9 3.86 4.82 37.02
C GLU A 9 5.23 4.83 36.33
N LEU A 10 5.33 4.28 35.11
CA LEU A 10 6.57 4.32 34.34
C LEU A 10 6.88 5.75 33.91
N GLU A 11 8.01 6.28 34.37
CA GLU A 11 8.54 7.54 33.85
C GLU A 11 8.94 7.35 32.38
N VAL A 12 8.10 7.84 31.48
CA VAL A 12 8.39 7.87 30.05
C VAL A 12 9.17 9.15 29.75
N THR A 13 10.48 9.02 29.53
CA THR A 13 11.24 10.11 28.90
C THR A 13 10.93 10.08 27.41
N PRO A 14 10.34 11.13 26.81
CA PRO A 14 10.13 11.18 25.37
C PRO A 14 11.50 11.10 24.70
N ALA A 15 11.72 10.06 23.90
CA ALA A 15 12.92 9.99 23.06
C ALA A 15 12.78 11.09 22.01
N ALA A 16 13.49 12.21 22.19
CA ALA A 16 13.59 13.25 21.18
C ALA A 16 14.31 12.68 19.96
N ARG A 17 13.55 12.34 18.92
CA ARG A 17 14.10 11.97 17.62
C ARG A 17 14.14 13.21 16.75
N ALA A 18 15.23 13.38 16.02
CA ALA A 18 15.28 14.41 14.99
C ALA A 18 14.17 14.13 13.97
N PRO A 19 13.49 15.18 13.45
CA PRO A 19 12.50 15.01 12.39
C PRO A 19 13.12 14.25 11.21
N VAL A 20 12.40 13.25 10.71
CA VAL A 20 12.81 12.55 9.51
C VAL A 20 12.62 13.52 8.33
N ALA A 21 13.65 13.64 7.49
CA ALA A 21 13.53 14.39 6.25
C ALA A 21 12.37 13.81 5.42
N GLY A 22 11.54 14.68 4.85
CA GLY A 22 10.45 14.27 3.96
C GLY A 22 10.94 13.33 2.87
N LEU A 23 10.08 12.40 2.46
CA LEU A 23 10.34 11.62 1.25
C LEU A 23 10.37 12.58 0.06
N ARG A 24 11.35 12.40 -0.82
CA ARG A 24 11.39 13.16 -2.07
C ARG A 24 10.25 12.70 -2.96
N ASP A 25 9.51 13.66 -3.51
CA ASP A 25 8.55 13.37 -4.56
C ASP A 25 9.25 12.68 -5.73
N ILE A 26 8.55 11.72 -6.31
CA ILE A 26 9.02 11.02 -7.51
C ILE A 26 8.46 11.80 -8.70
N ALA A 27 9.31 12.09 -9.69
CA ALA A 27 8.89 12.73 -10.92
C ALA A 27 8.99 11.71 -12.06
N GLY A 28 7.85 11.36 -12.64
CA GLY A 28 7.73 10.32 -13.65
C GLY A 28 7.89 8.90 -13.09
N GLN A 29 7.78 7.92 -13.98
CA GLN A 29 8.05 6.53 -13.67
C GLN A 29 9.54 6.24 -13.79
N THR A 30 10.10 5.44 -12.89
CA THR A 30 11.45 4.87 -13.05
C THR A 30 11.42 3.42 -12.62
N LEU A 31 11.94 2.54 -13.48
CA LEU A 31 12.08 1.12 -13.22
C LEU A 31 13.49 0.82 -12.71
N TYR A 32 13.58 0.29 -11.51
CA TYR A 32 14.80 -0.20 -10.89
C TYR A 32 14.82 -1.72 -11.03
N LEU A 33 15.83 -2.24 -11.71
CA LEU A 33 15.93 -3.65 -12.03
C LEU A 33 17.14 -4.24 -11.29
N VAL A 34 16.89 -5.26 -10.49
CA VAL A 34 17.91 -6.00 -9.72
C VAL A 34 17.98 -7.41 -10.28
N ASP A 35 19.18 -7.86 -10.61
CA ASP A 35 19.37 -9.22 -11.11
C ASP A 35 19.27 -10.26 -10.02
N LYS A 36 18.51 -11.31 -10.34
CA LYS A 36 18.45 -12.54 -9.58
C LYS A 36 18.48 -13.69 -10.57
N GLU A 37 19.69 -14.18 -10.83
CA GLU A 37 19.94 -15.31 -11.72
C GLU A 37 19.01 -16.49 -11.42
N ASP A 38 18.47 -17.08 -12.49
CA ASP A 38 17.56 -18.23 -12.48
C ASP A 38 16.26 -18.04 -11.66
N ALA A 39 15.87 -16.80 -11.37
CA ALA A 39 14.60 -16.54 -10.69
C ALA A 39 13.41 -17.04 -11.54
N ALA A 40 12.59 -17.91 -10.95
CA ALA A 40 11.38 -18.44 -11.59
C ALA A 40 10.24 -17.40 -11.67
N GLN A 41 10.27 -16.39 -10.79
CA GLN A 41 9.29 -15.32 -10.69
C GLN A 41 10.01 -13.99 -10.51
N SER A 42 9.34 -12.90 -10.89
CA SER A 42 9.82 -11.55 -10.63
C SER A 42 9.12 -11.00 -9.39
N SER A 43 9.90 -10.49 -8.44
CA SER A 43 9.36 -9.72 -7.32
C SER A 43 9.09 -8.30 -7.78
N LEU A 44 7.80 -7.92 -7.79
CA LEU A 44 7.34 -6.61 -8.23
C LEU A 44 6.95 -5.76 -7.03
N ARG A 45 7.54 -4.56 -6.91
CA ARG A 45 7.16 -3.54 -5.95
C ARG A 45 6.97 -2.21 -6.67
N MET A 46 5.84 -1.56 -6.47
CA MET A 46 5.61 -0.21 -6.99
C MET A 46 5.25 0.70 -5.83
N ALA A 47 5.80 1.91 -5.77
CA ALA A 47 5.49 2.81 -4.67
C ALA A 47 5.67 4.28 -5.04
N HIS A 48 4.94 5.13 -4.33
CA HIS A 48 5.19 6.57 -4.27
C HIS A 48 5.00 7.08 -2.83
N PRO A 49 5.66 8.20 -2.45
CA PRO A 49 5.40 8.88 -1.17
C PRO A 49 3.92 9.18 -0.98
N SER A 50 3.47 9.17 0.27
CA SER A 50 2.09 9.49 0.62
C SER A 50 2.01 10.05 2.04
N ILE A 51 0.80 10.22 2.53
CA ILE A 51 0.52 10.92 3.78
C ILE A 51 0.92 10.09 5.03
N PRO A 52 1.31 10.76 6.12
CA PRO A 52 1.53 10.12 7.42
C PRO A 52 0.28 9.42 7.96
N TYR A 53 0.49 8.63 9.01
CA TYR A 53 -0.61 7.93 9.66
C TYR A 53 -1.54 8.91 10.34
N ASP A 54 -2.81 8.84 9.99
CA ASP A 54 -3.92 9.51 10.66
C ASP A 54 -5.05 8.50 10.86
N ALA A 55 -5.44 8.31 12.11
CA ALA A 55 -6.48 7.34 12.47
C ALA A 55 -7.89 7.84 12.13
N LEU A 56 -8.11 9.15 12.02
CA LEU A 56 -9.44 9.76 11.91
C LEU A 56 -9.59 10.71 10.72
N GLY A 57 -8.55 10.85 9.89
CA GLY A 57 -8.59 11.65 8.67
C GLY A 57 -8.21 10.87 7.41
N ASP A 58 -7.56 11.56 6.48
CA ASP A 58 -7.36 11.10 5.09
C ASP A 58 -6.66 9.74 4.99
N HIS A 59 -5.74 9.38 5.91
CA HIS A 59 -5.07 8.08 5.85
C HIS A 59 -6.02 6.90 6.14
N TYR A 60 -6.96 7.06 7.08
CA TYR A 60 -8.01 6.06 7.30
C TYR A 60 -8.93 5.97 6.08
N LEU A 61 -9.37 7.11 5.54
CA LEU A 61 -10.20 7.16 4.34
C LEU A 61 -9.49 6.55 3.12
N ALA A 62 -8.18 6.76 2.97
CA ALA A 62 -7.37 6.18 1.91
C ALA A 62 -7.31 4.65 2.03
N SER A 63 -7.30 4.12 3.25
CA SER A 63 -7.38 2.68 3.50
C SER A 63 -8.75 2.10 3.11
N LEU A 64 -9.84 2.85 3.32
CA LEU A 64 -11.19 2.48 2.86
C LEU A 64 -11.30 2.55 1.34
N MET A 65 -10.79 3.62 0.72
CA MET A 65 -10.75 3.79 -0.73
C MET A 65 -10.00 2.65 -1.42
N ASN A 66 -8.84 2.26 -0.89
CA ASN A 66 -8.03 1.17 -1.44
C ASN A 66 -8.62 -0.23 -1.24
N PHE A 67 -9.65 -0.39 -0.41
CA PHE A 67 -10.21 -1.70 -0.04
C PHE A 67 -10.56 -2.53 -1.28
N ASN A 68 -11.38 -1.98 -2.18
CA ASN A 68 -11.80 -2.65 -3.42
C ASN A 68 -10.71 -2.63 -4.51
N LEU A 69 -9.76 -1.68 -4.45
CA LEU A 69 -8.67 -1.59 -5.42
C LEU A 69 -7.67 -2.73 -5.26
N GLY A 70 -7.17 -2.95 -4.05
CA GLY A 70 -6.13 -3.95 -3.77
C GLY A 70 -6.03 -4.40 -2.32
N GLY A 71 -7.03 -4.10 -1.48
CA GLY A 71 -7.04 -4.39 -0.05
C GLY A 71 -7.61 -5.77 0.32
N THR A 72 -8.18 -6.49 -0.64
CA THR A 72 -8.82 -7.80 -0.45
C THR A 72 -8.45 -8.79 -1.54
N PHE A 73 -8.79 -10.06 -1.36
CA PHE A 73 -8.51 -11.13 -2.31
C PHE A 73 -9.37 -11.04 -3.58
N ASP A 74 -10.55 -10.44 -3.46
CA ASP A 74 -11.52 -10.13 -4.52
C ASP A 74 -11.41 -8.68 -5.02
N SER A 75 -10.30 -8.00 -4.73
CA SER A 75 -10.05 -6.63 -5.20
C SER A 75 -9.75 -6.56 -6.69
N ARG A 76 -9.97 -5.40 -7.32
CA ARG A 76 -9.80 -5.19 -8.77
C ARG A 76 -8.46 -5.69 -9.31
N ILE A 77 -7.35 -5.26 -8.71
CA ILE A 77 -6.02 -5.68 -9.18
C ILE A 77 -5.80 -7.19 -9.02
N ASN A 78 -6.40 -7.80 -7.98
CA ASN A 78 -6.29 -9.24 -7.77
C ASN A 78 -7.15 -10.01 -8.78
N LEU A 79 -8.39 -9.58 -9.02
CA LEU A 79 -9.26 -10.18 -10.04
C LEU A 79 -8.65 -10.06 -11.44
N ASN A 80 -8.08 -8.90 -11.80
CA ASN A 80 -7.41 -8.74 -13.09
C ASN A 80 -6.16 -9.65 -13.17
N LEU A 81 -5.16 -9.46 -12.31
CA LEU A 81 -3.88 -10.13 -12.49
C LEU A 81 -3.87 -11.61 -12.08
N ARG A 82 -4.64 -12.01 -11.07
CA ARG A 82 -4.69 -13.40 -10.58
C ARG A 82 -5.74 -14.23 -11.31
N GLU A 83 -6.98 -13.74 -11.37
CA GLU A 83 -8.09 -14.54 -11.88
C GLU A 83 -8.23 -14.49 -13.40
N ASP A 84 -8.18 -13.30 -14.00
CA ASP A 84 -8.34 -13.15 -15.45
C ASP A 84 -7.06 -13.52 -16.19
N LYS A 85 -5.92 -12.95 -15.78
CA LYS A 85 -4.64 -13.10 -16.51
C LYS A 85 -3.76 -14.25 -16.04
N GLY A 86 -3.91 -14.70 -14.78
CA GLY A 86 -3.05 -15.74 -14.20
C GLY A 86 -1.57 -15.34 -14.07
N TYR A 87 -1.27 -14.04 -13.99
CA TYR A 87 0.11 -13.51 -13.91
C TYR A 87 0.74 -13.68 -12.53
N THR A 88 -0.06 -13.87 -11.49
CA THR A 88 0.40 -13.96 -10.10
C THR A 88 -0.49 -14.89 -9.30
N TYR A 89 0.03 -15.40 -8.18
CA TYR A 89 -0.80 -16.01 -7.14
C TYR A 89 -1.53 -14.98 -6.29
N GLY A 90 -1.06 -13.73 -6.24
CA GLY A 90 -1.71 -12.68 -5.48
C GLY A 90 -0.96 -11.37 -5.55
N ILE A 91 -1.74 -10.29 -5.65
CA ILE A 91 -1.26 -8.92 -5.65
C ILE A 91 -2.08 -8.10 -4.66
N SER A 92 -1.44 -7.15 -4.00
CA SER A 92 -2.11 -6.22 -3.09
C SER A 92 -1.56 -4.82 -3.25
N SER A 93 -2.40 -3.84 -2.90
CA SER A 93 -2.01 -2.45 -2.80
C SER A 93 -2.42 -1.86 -1.45
N GLY A 94 -1.84 -0.71 -1.11
CA GLY A 94 -2.40 0.15 -0.08
C GLY A 94 -1.43 1.13 0.54
N PHE A 95 -2.00 1.94 1.41
CA PHE A 95 -1.28 2.97 2.15
C PHE A 95 -0.57 2.34 3.36
N ARG A 96 0.68 2.74 3.56
CA ARG A 96 1.55 2.34 4.68
C ARG A 96 2.16 3.61 5.24
N ALA A 97 1.87 3.90 6.50
CA ALA A 97 2.36 5.11 7.12
C ALA A 97 2.77 4.91 8.58
N GLY A 98 3.75 5.71 9.00
CA GLY A 98 4.13 5.94 10.38
C GLY A 98 3.78 7.38 10.81
N PRO A 99 4.30 7.82 11.97
CA PRO A 99 4.00 9.15 12.50
C PRO A 99 4.42 10.31 11.59
N GLU A 100 5.53 10.14 10.85
CA GLU A 100 6.15 11.24 10.10
C GLU A 100 6.06 11.07 8.58
N LEU A 101 6.02 9.82 8.09
CA LEU A 101 6.09 9.52 6.66
C LEU A 101 5.09 8.43 6.29
N GLY A 102 4.62 8.47 5.04
CA GLY A 102 3.83 7.40 4.46
C GLY A 102 4.13 7.14 2.99
N SER A 103 3.52 6.09 2.46
CA SER A 103 3.68 5.65 1.08
C SER A 103 2.47 4.87 0.62
N PHE A 104 2.14 4.99 -0.65
CA PHE A 104 1.30 4.01 -1.34
C PHE A 104 2.19 2.92 -1.92
N ARG A 105 1.77 1.66 -1.85
CA ARG A 105 2.56 0.52 -2.33
C ARG A 105 1.68 -0.48 -3.05
N VAL A 106 2.22 -1.09 -4.10
CA VAL A 106 1.73 -2.32 -4.73
C VAL A 106 2.82 -3.38 -4.60
N SER A 107 2.43 -4.61 -4.28
CA SER A 107 3.37 -5.73 -4.13
C SER A 107 2.78 -7.02 -4.67
N SER A 108 3.59 -7.74 -5.45
CA SER A 108 3.26 -9.04 -6.04
C SER A 108 4.53 -9.85 -6.31
N GLU A 109 4.38 -11.17 -6.36
CA GLU A 109 5.31 -12.05 -7.06
C GLU A 109 4.64 -12.46 -8.37
N VAL A 110 5.24 -12.15 -9.51
CA VAL A 110 4.63 -12.35 -10.84
C VAL A 110 5.43 -13.38 -11.64
N ASN A 111 4.75 -14.11 -12.53
CA ASN A 111 5.41 -15.02 -13.46
C ASN A 111 6.44 -14.23 -14.28
N LYS A 112 7.61 -14.82 -14.48
CA LYS A 112 8.75 -14.16 -15.14
C LYS A 112 8.34 -13.58 -16.50
N GLU A 113 7.63 -14.37 -17.30
CA GLU A 113 7.20 -14.04 -18.66
C GLU A 113 6.14 -12.93 -18.69
N ALA A 114 5.41 -12.72 -17.59
CA ALA A 114 4.33 -11.74 -17.48
C ALA A 114 4.76 -10.44 -16.78
N THR A 115 6.05 -10.25 -16.49
CA THR A 115 6.52 -9.12 -15.67
C THR A 115 6.13 -7.75 -16.25
N ALA A 116 6.35 -7.54 -17.55
CA ALA A 116 6.02 -6.29 -18.22
C ALA A 116 4.49 -6.07 -18.35
N ASP A 117 3.76 -7.14 -18.67
CA ASP A 117 2.30 -7.10 -18.77
C ASP A 117 1.67 -6.79 -17.41
N ALA A 118 2.17 -7.40 -16.33
CA ALA A 118 1.70 -7.13 -14.97
C ALA A 118 1.91 -5.66 -14.55
N ILE A 119 3.04 -5.05 -14.91
CA ILE A 119 3.27 -3.61 -14.65
C ILE A 119 2.25 -2.77 -15.43
N THR A 120 1.99 -3.12 -16.69
CA THR A 120 1.02 -2.41 -17.54
C THR A 120 -0.38 -2.48 -16.96
N GLU A 121 -0.83 -3.67 -16.57
CA GLU A 121 -2.16 -3.89 -15.97
C GLU A 121 -2.30 -3.19 -14.62
N VAL A 122 -1.29 -3.23 -13.76
CA VAL A 122 -1.33 -2.50 -12.48
C VAL A 122 -1.47 -1.00 -12.72
N LEU A 123 -0.68 -0.42 -13.62
CA LEU A 123 -0.77 1.01 -13.94
C LEU A 123 -2.13 1.37 -14.56
N ALA A 124 -2.70 0.50 -15.39
CA ALA A 124 -4.02 0.69 -15.95
C ALA A 124 -5.12 0.67 -14.87
N GLU A 125 -5.11 -0.32 -13.97
CA GLU A 125 -6.06 -0.40 -12.85
C GLU A 125 -5.97 0.82 -11.93
N LEU A 126 -4.75 1.28 -11.62
CA LEU A 126 -4.55 2.48 -10.80
C LEU A 126 -5.12 3.73 -11.48
N ARG A 127 -4.92 3.89 -12.80
CA ARG A 127 -5.47 5.02 -13.57
C ARG A 127 -7.00 4.96 -13.62
N ASN A 128 -7.55 3.81 -14.00
CA ASN A 128 -8.99 3.61 -14.08
C ASN A 128 -9.66 3.87 -12.73
N PHE A 129 -9.07 3.38 -11.63
CA PHE A 129 -9.61 3.63 -10.30
C PHE A 129 -9.46 5.08 -9.85
N ARG A 130 -8.39 5.77 -10.23
CA ARG A 130 -8.22 7.21 -9.98
C ARG A 130 -9.27 8.03 -10.72
N ASP A 131 -9.52 7.70 -11.98
CA ASP A 131 -10.31 8.52 -12.90
C ASP A 131 -11.82 8.23 -12.76
N ASP A 132 -12.20 6.95 -12.66
CA ASP A 132 -13.61 6.53 -12.59
C ASP A 132 -14.08 6.25 -11.15
N GLY A 133 -13.15 5.98 -10.24
CA GLY A 133 -13.44 5.63 -8.86
C GLY A 133 -14.09 4.25 -8.69
N MET A 134 -14.63 4.01 -7.49
CA MET A 134 -15.39 2.80 -7.19
C MET A 134 -16.85 2.90 -7.67
N THR A 135 -17.39 1.75 -8.04
CA THR A 135 -18.79 1.56 -8.36
C THR A 135 -19.66 1.57 -7.10
N GLU A 136 -20.98 1.67 -7.27
CA GLU A 136 -21.92 1.60 -6.15
C GLU A 136 -21.90 0.23 -5.46
N ASP A 137 -21.72 -0.85 -6.22
CA ASP A 137 -21.67 -2.21 -5.66
C ASP A 137 -20.43 -2.42 -4.81
N GLU A 138 -19.28 -1.94 -5.28
CA GLU A 138 -18.03 -1.94 -4.51
C GLU A 138 -18.14 -1.09 -3.23
N PHE A 139 -18.79 0.07 -3.30
CA PHE A 139 -19.00 0.89 -2.11
C PHE A 139 -19.91 0.20 -1.08
N ARG A 140 -21.01 -0.42 -1.52
CA ARG A 140 -21.87 -1.22 -0.64
C ARG A 140 -21.12 -2.41 -0.03
N TYR A 141 -20.27 -3.07 -0.81
CA TYR A 141 -19.45 -4.17 -0.31
C TYR A 141 -18.46 -3.71 0.76
N LEU A 142 -17.75 -2.59 0.53
CA LEU A 142 -16.86 -1.96 1.51
C LEU A 142 -17.58 -1.70 2.84
N GLN A 143 -18.74 -1.05 2.80
CA GLN A 143 -19.55 -0.70 3.98
C GLN A 143 -19.92 -1.94 4.79
N ASN A 144 -20.37 -3.00 4.11
CA ASN A 144 -20.74 -4.26 4.74
C ASN A 144 -19.52 -5.00 5.34
N ALA A 145 -18.42 -5.10 4.58
CA ALA A 145 -17.26 -5.88 4.95
C ALA A 145 -16.51 -5.29 6.15
N ILE A 146 -16.33 -3.96 6.18
CA ILE A 146 -15.66 -3.29 7.31
C ILE A 146 -16.55 -3.25 8.55
N GLY A 147 -17.86 -3.01 8.39
CA GLY A 147 -18.81 -3.05 9.50
C GLY A 147 -18.83 -4.39 10.24
N GLN A 148 -18.66 -5.51 9.54
CA GLN A 148 -18.60 -6.85 10.14
C GLN A 148 -17.23 -7.17 10.78
N ARG A 149 -16.13 -6.67 10.22
CA ARG A 149 -14.76 -6.93 10.70
C ARG A 149 -14.48 -6.34 12.08
N ASP A 150 -15.06 -5.20 12.44
CA ASP A 150 -14.81 -4.56 13.73
C ASP A 150 -15.45 -5.30 14.91
N ALA A 151 -16.52 -6.07 14.68
CA ALA A 151 -17.16 -6.89 15.72
C ALA A 151 -16.27 -8.03 16.26
N LEU A 152 -15.29 -8.49 15.46
CA LEU A 152 -14.47 -9.68 15.75
C LEU A 152 -13.02 -9.36 16.19
N ARG A 153 -12.64 -8.07 16.23
CA ARG A 153 -11.22 -7.66 16.18
C ARG A 153 -10.47 -7.61 17.52
N PHE A 154 -11.11 -7.88 18.66
CA PHE A 154 -10.49 -7.68 19.98
C PHE A 154 -10.64 -8.87 20.94
N GLU A 155 -10.87 -10.07 20.42
CA GLU A 155 -11.12 -11.23 21.26
C GLU A 155 -9.83 -11.77 21.91
N THR A 156 -8.68 -11.64 21.23
CA THR A 156 -7.41 -12.19 21.71
C THR A 156 -6.59 -11.18 22.53
N PRO A 157 -5.77 -11.64 23.51
CA PRO A 157 -4.87 -10.76 24.26
C PRO A 157 -3.90 -9.97 23.37
N GLY A 158 -3.37 -10.59 22.31
CA GLY A 158 -2.48 -9.93 21.36
C GLY A 158 -3.15 -8.78 20.60
N ALA A 159 -4.40 -8.95 20.18
CA ALA A 159 -5.17 -7.89 19.53
C ALA A 159 -5.42 -6.70 20.47
N LYS A 160 -5.69 -6.98 21.75
CA LYS A 160 -5.85 -5.94 22.79
C LYS A 160 -4.54 -5.18 23.03
N LEU A 161 -3.40 -5.86 23.12
CA LEU A 161 -2.09 -5.19 23.25
C LEU A 161 -1.78 -4.32 22.03
N GLY A 162 -2.05 -4.81 20.81
CA GLY A 162 -1.86 -4.03 19.58
C GLY A 162 -2.71 -2.76 19.56
N LEU A 163 -3.97 -2.85 20.01
CA LEU A 163 -4.86 -1.69 20.14
C LEU A 163 -4.29 -0.65 21.11
N VAL A 164 -3.87 -1.06 22.30
CA VAL A 164 -3.28 -0.17 23.32
C VAL A 164 -1.97 0.45 22.81
N ALA A 165 -1.11 -0.35 22.17
CA ALA A 165 0.14 0.15 21.60
C ALA A 165 -0.11 1.20 20.52
N GLN A 166 -1.16 1.04 19.70
CA GLN A 166 -1.54 2.01 18.67
C GLN A 166 -2.08 3.31 19.29
N ILE A 167 -2.92 3.20 20.32
CA ILE A 167 -3.42 4.34 21.10
C ILE A 167 -2.27 5.16 21.65
N LEU A 168 -1.32 4.50 22.34
CA LEU A 168 -0.18 5.18 22.95
C LEU A 168 0.78 5.76 21.91
N ARG A 169 1.01 5.05 20.80
CA ARG A 169 1.95 5.49 19.75
C ARG A 169 1.50 6.76 19.04
N TYR A 170 0.19 6.94 18.86
CA TYR A 170 -0.39 8.04 18.08
C TYR A 170 -1.27 8.97 18.92
N ASP A 171 -1.19 8.86 20.25
CA ASP A 171 -1.98 9.63 21.22
C ASP A 171 -3.48 9.68 20.88
N LEU A 172 -4.05 8.51 20.55
CA LEU A 172 -5.42 8.42 20.06
C LEU A 172 -6.42 8.42 21.23
N PRO A 173 -7.63 8.97 21.05
CA PRO A 173 -8.68 8.82 22.04
C PRO A 173 -9.05 7.34 22.21
N LEU A 174 -9.38 6.90 23.43
CA LEU A 174 -9.70 5.48 23.71
C LEU A 174 -10.86 4.95 22.86
N ASN A 175 -11.76 5.83 22.43
CA ASN A 175 -12.90 5.51 21.58
C ASN A 175 -12.65 5.75 20.08
N TYR A 176 -11.40 5.93 19.61
CA TYR A 176 -11.13 6.24 18.20
C TYR A 176 -11.68 5.19 17.22
N ARG A 177 -11.86 3.93 17.65
CA ARG A 177 -12.51 2.89 16.84
C ARG A 177 -13.99 3.14 16.63
N GLU A 178 -14.71 3.60 17.65
CA GLU A 178 -16.10 4.03 17.51
C GLU A 178 -16.20 5.24 16.58
N GLN A 179 -15.22 6.16 16.67
CA GLN A 179 -15.13 7.31 15.77
C GLN A 179 -14.84 6.88 14.32
N GLN A 180 -13.98 5.90 14.09
CA GLN A 180 -13.76 5.29 12.77
C GLN A 180 -15.03 4.66 12.21
N THR A 181 -15.80 3.94 13.04
CA THR A 181 -17.08 3.38 12.62
C THR A 181 -18.10 4.47 12.25
N ALA A 182 -18.17 5.57 13.00
CA ALA A 182 -19.01 6.70 12.66
C ALA A 182 -18.56 7.36 11.34
N LEU A 183 -17.26 7.60 11.20
CA LEU A 183 -16.66 8.16 10.00
C LEU A 183 -16.92 7.30 8.76
N LEU A 184 -16.83 5.97 8.86
CA LEU A 184 -17.18 5.04 7.77
C LEU A 184 -18.63 5.23 7.31
N ARG A 185 -19.57 5.37 8.25
CA ARG A 185 -21.01 5.52 7.96
C ARG A 185 -21.33 6.89 7.34
N GLU A 186 -20.60 7.92 7.75
CA GLU A 186 -20.78 9.29 7.26
C GLU A 186 -20.05 9.55 5.93
N THR A 187 -19.04 8.75 5.61
CA THR A 187 -18.24 8.90 4.39
C THR A 187 -19.00 8.35 3.18
N GLY A 188 -19.34 9.24 2.25
CA GLY A 188 -19.93 8.88 0.95
C GLY A 188 -18.90 8.37 -0.08
N ARG A 189 -19.41 7.72 -1.13
CA ARG A 189 -18.62 7.19 -2.25
C ARG A 189 -17.85 8.29 -2.98
N GLU A 190 -18.46 9.46 -3.14
CA GLU A 190 -17.89 10.63 -3.79
C GLU A 190 -16.64 11.13 -3.06
N THR A 191 -16.64 11.10 -1.72
CA THR A 191 -15.48 11.47 -0.90
C THR A 191 -14.31 10.51 -1.16
N LEU A 192 -14.57 9.21 -1.21
CA LEU A 192 -13.53 8.21 -1.48
C LEU A 192 -13.01 8.30 -2.93
N ASN A 193 -13.88 8.56 -3.90
CA ASN A 193 -13.48 8.74 -5.30
C ASN A 193 -12.65 10.01 -5.50
N ALA A 194 -13.04 11.13 -4.87
CA ALA A 194 -12.23 12.35 -4.88
C ALA A 194 -10.86 12.13 -4.22
N LEU A 195 -10.81 11.29 -3.18
CA LEU A 195 -9.55 10.91 -2.53
C LEU A 195 -8.68 10.04 -3.45
N ALA A 196 -9.27 9.09 -4.19
CA ALA A 196 -8.55 8.31 -5.21
C ALA A 196 -7.91 9.23 -6.25
N GLY A 197 -8.67 10.19 -6.77
CA GLY A 197 -8.20 11.22 -7.71
C GLY A 197 -7.00 12.03 -7.22
N ARG A 198 -6.94 12.30 -5.92
CA ARG A 198 -5.84 13.07 -5.28
C ARG A 198 -4.64 12.21 -4.88
N MET A 199 -4.85 10.95 -4.51
CA MET A 199 -3.85 10.16 -3.79
C MET A 199 -3.21 9.05 -4.63
N LEU A 200 -3.86 8.59 -5.70
CA LEU A 200 -3.26 7.63 -6.61
C LEU A 200 -2.49 8.39 -7.69
N ASP A 201 -1.19 8.13 -7.78
CA ASP A 201 -0.32 8.80 -8.74
C ASP A 201 0.46 7.78 -9.59
N PRO A 202 -0.22 7.08 -10.53
CA PRO A 202 0.41 6.06 -11.35
C PRO A 202 1.49 6.61 -12.28
N GLU A 203 1.49 7.91 -12.59
CA GLU A 203 2.50 8.56 -13.44
C GLU A 203 3.80 8.87 -12.69
N ASN A 204 3.78 8.90 -11.36
CA ASN A 204 4.92 9.25 -10.52
C ASN A 204 5.25 8.14 -9.51
N MET A 205 5.77 7.01 -10.01
CA MET A 205 6.08 5.83 -9.19
C MET A 205 7.50 5.31 -9.39
N ALA A 206 8.12 4.87 -8.30
CA ALA A 206 9.25 3.96 -8.36
C ALA A 206 8.72 2.54 -8.55
N ILE A 207 9.23 1.85 -9.56
CA ILE A 207 8.92 0.46 -9.88
C ILE A 207 10.19 -0.33 -9.64
N VAL A 208 10.20 -1.27 -8.71
CA VAL A 208 11.33 -2.16 -8.44
C VAL A 208 10.95 -3.56 -8.89
N VAL A 209 11.81 -4.14 -9.73
CA VAL A 209 11.69 -5.51 -10.23
C VAL A 209 12.96 -6.25 -9.84
N VAL A 210 12.79 -7.37 -9.13
CA VAL A 210 13.88 -8.31 -8.84
C VAL A 210 13.57 -9.60 -9.57
N GLY A 211 14.44 -10.04 -10.47
CA GLY A 211 14.22 -11.26 -11.26
C GLY A 211 15.38 -11.53 -12.22
N ASP A 212 15.20 -12.53 -13.07
CA ASP A 212 16.17 -12.95 -14.09
C ASP A 212 16.25 -11.91 -15.22
N VAL A 213 17.17 -10.95 -15.09
CA VAL A 213 17.28 -9.77 -15.97
C VAL A 213 17.37 -10.13 -17.44
N PRO A 214 18.20 -11.10 -17.87
CA PRO A 214 18.29 -11.48 -19.28
C PRO A 214 16.94 -11.82 -19.91
N SER A 215 16.03 -12.44 -19.15
CA SER A 215 14.70 -12.83 -19.63
C SER A 215 13.69 -11.68 -19.59
N ILE A 216 13.73 -10.83 -18.57
CA ILE A 216 12.68 -9.83 -18.34
C ILE A 216 13.00 -8.44 -18.87
N ARG A 217 14.27 -8.12 -19.09
CA ARG A 217 14.68 -6.78 -19.53
C ARG A 217 14.14 -6.39 -20.92
N PRO A 218 14.20 -7.23 -21.97
CA PRO A 218 13.70 -6.85 -23.29
C PRO A 218 12.23 -6.40 -23.31
N PRO A 219 11.26 -7.13 -22.71
CA PRO A 219 9.89 -6.66 -22.66
C PRO A 219 9.69 -5.44 -21.74
N LEU A 220 10.51 -5.26 -20.70
CA LEU A 220 10.47 -4.06 -19.85
C LEU A 220 10.94 -2.80 -20.60
N GLU A 221 11.95 -2.91 -21.46
CA GLU A 221 12.42 -1.81 -22.30
C GLU A 221 11.32 -1.33 -23.27
N ALA A 222 10.48 -2.24 -23.75
CA ALA A 222 9.35 -1.92 -24.62
C ALA A 222 8.26 -1.07 -23.95
N LEU A 223 8.22 -0.99 -22.61
CA LEU A 223 7.28 -0.14 -21.87
C LEU A 223 7.62 1.36 -21.98
N GLY A 224 8.84 1.71 -22.43
CA GLY A 224 9.28 3.10 -22.52
C GLY A 224 9.53 3.78 -21.16
N ILE A 225 9.51 3.02 -20.06
CA ILE A 225 9.85 3.51 -18.72
C ILE A 225 11.38 3.52 -18.58
N PRO A 226 12.02 4.61 -18.11
CA PRO A 226 13.45 4.63 -17.86
C PRO A 226 13.89 3.52 -16.89
N ILE A 227 14.84 2.68 -17.31
CA ILE A 227 15.38 1.57 -16.52
C ILE A 227 16.71 1.95 -15.88
N ARG A 228 16.90 1.61 -14.60
CA ARG A 228 18.15 1.69 -13.84
C ARG A 228 18.48 0.33 -13.27
N LEU A 229 19.69 -0.16 -13.54
CA LEU A 229 20.19 -1.40 -12.93
C LEU A 229 20.71 -1.11 -11.53
N LEU A 230 20.36 -1.97 -10.58
CA LEU A 230 20.83 -1.92 -9.20
C LEU A 230 21.46 -3.25 -8.78
N ASP A 231 22.44 -3.20 -7.87
CA ASP A 231 22.93 -4.38 -7.15
C ASP A 231 21.95 -4.83 -6.04
N ALA A 232 22.27 -5.91 -5.34
CA ALA A 232 21.43 -6.45 -4.27
C ALA A 232 21.32 -5.50 -3.06
N GLU A 233 22.25 -4.57 -2.92
CA GLU A 233 22.32 -3.55 -1.88
C GLU A 233 21.57 -2.25 -2.27
N GLY A 234 21.11 -2.15 -3.53
CA GLY A 234 20.37 -1.01 -4.05
C GLY A 234 21.26 0.11 -4.62
N ASN A 235 22.56 -0.14 -4.83
CA ASN A 235 23.45 0.81 -5.50
C ASN A 235 23.32 0.69 -7.01
N ALA A 236 23.46 1.81 -7.71
CA ALA A 236 23.37 1.83 -9.17
C ALA A 236 24.58 1.13 -9.80
N ILE A 237 24.31 0.23 -10.75
CA ILE A 237 25.35 -0.42 -11.57
C ILE A 237 25.61 0.47 -12.79
N PRO A 238 26.86 0.91 -13.04
CA PRO A 238 27.20 1.70 -14.22
C PRO A 238 26.89 0.95 -15.52
N PRO A 239 26.50 1.63 -16.62
CA PRO A 239 26.34 0.96 -17.91
C PRO A 239 27.71 0.46 -18.40
N GLY A 240 27.91 -0.86 -18.48
CA GLY A 240 29.07 -1.46 -19.15
C GLY A 240 29.91 -2.49 -18.38
N GLU A 241 29.46 -2.96 -17.21
CA GLU A 241 30.02 -4.17 -16.56
C GLU A 241 29.17 -5.41 -16.87
#